data_AF-A0A927XNG9-F1
#
_entry.id   AF-A0A927XNG9-F1
#
_cell.length_a   1.000
_cell.length_b   1.000
_cell.length_c   1.000
_cell.angle_alpha   90.00
_cell.angle_beta   90.00
_cell.angle_gamma   90.00
#
_symmetry.space_group_name_H-M   'P 1'
#
loop_
_entity.id
_entity.type
_entity.pdbx_description
1 polymer ?
#
loop_
_entity_poly.entity_id
_entity_poly.type
_entity_poly.pdbx_seq_one_letter_code
_entity_poly.pdbx_strand_id
1 'polypeptide(L)'
;MFNEYMNVGKTSGNAVRLMRIFGAIVALFTLFSVCAFAEGGSCGSDAGWELDESGVLTIYGKGAMADYSNAQAPWYGHRASIHSVVVEHGVTAIGDASFYGFSNLTSVKVANTVTSIGAYAFYECTSLRSIALPDGVSDIGEYAFYNNTSLKSMTATKKHTAVTVPAVAPTCAQSGLTEGVYCSDCGEILASQRTVPKTDHTPVTDPAVEATCTKTGLTEGSHCSGCGEVYSAQEEIPMLDHVEGEWVIVLEPTSAANGLKEKRCTVCGNVIETEAIPKLRMPGDVNSDGAVDGRDLIRLASYLGGIDVEINHSNASVNGDEIVDGRDLLRLAKYLGGLSVELE
;
A
#
# COMPACT_ATOMS: atom_id res chain seq x y z
N MET A 1 -3.34 10.36 -1.00
CA MET A 1 -4.63 10.93 -0.56
C MET A 1 -4.44 11.84 0.66
N PHE A 2 -3.85 13.02 0.49
CA PHE A 2 -3.79 14.05 1.56
C PHE A 2 -3.61 15.44 0.95
N ASN A 3 -4.50 15.83 0.02
CA ASN A 3 -4.45 17.19 -0.54
C ASN A 3 -5.82 17.69 -1.04
N GLU A 4 -6.86 17.68 -0.19
CA GLU A 4 -8.17 18.19 -0.62
C GLU A 4 -9.10 18.78 0.48
N TYR A 5 -8.55 19.36 1.55
CA TYR A 5 -9.38 20.00 2.61
C TYR A 5 -8.94 21.42 2.98
N MET A 6 -8.70 22.28 1.99
CA MET A 6 -8.51 23.72 2.22
C MET A 6 -9.33 24.56 1.23
N ASN A 7 -10.67 24.44 1.27
CA ASN A 7 -11.51 25.48 0.67
C ASN A 7 -12.98 25.45 1.14
N VAL A 8 -13.33 26.12 2.24
CA VAL A 8 -14.66 26.77 2.40
C VAL A 8 -14.56 28.00 3.32
N GLY A 9 -14.75 29.17 2.71
CA GLY A 9 -15.64 30.27 3.12
C GLY A 9 -15.81 30.69 4.60
N LYS A 10 -15.46 31.96 4.84
CA LYS A 10 -15.89 32.88 5.91
C LYS A 10 -17.32 32.62 6.46
N THR A 11 -17.51 32.63 7.78
CA THR A 11 -18.39 33.58 8.50
C THR A 11 -18.45 33.37 10.03
N SER A 12 -18.51 34.50 10.74
CA SER A 12 -19.00 34.75 12.12
C SER A 12 -18.11 34.41 13.35
N GLY A 13 -17.44 35.46 13.85
CA GLY A 13 -17.69 36.05 15.19
C GLY A 13 -17.32 35.29 16.48
N ASN A 14 -17.40 33.97 16.54
CA ASN A 14 -17.14 33.19 17.77
C ASN A 14 -16.10 32.06 17.60
N ALA A 15 -15.53 31.89 16.41
CA ALA A 15 -14.47 30.90 16.14
C ALA A 15 -13.05 31.34 16.58
N VAL A 16 -12.85 32.62 16.92
CA VAL A 16 -11.52 33.18 17.27
C VAL A 16 -11.05 32.79 18.68
N ARG A 17 -11.95 32.34 19.56
CA ARG A 17 -11.57 31.81 20.89
C ARG A 17 -11.24 30.32 20.89
N LEU A 18 -11.76 29.53 19.95
CA LEU A 18 -11.37 28.11 19.77
C LEU A 18 -10.11 27.94 18.92
N MET A 19 -9.80 28.87 18.01
CA MET A 19 -8.57 28.82 17.20
C MET A 19 -7.26 29.09 17.98
N ARG A 20 -7.34 29.62 19.21
CA ARG A 20 -6.16 29.76 20.09
C ARG A 20 -5.76 28.46 20.81
N ILE A 21 -6.66 27.48 20.87
CA ILE A 21 -6.40 26.19 21.53
C ILE A 21 -5.97 25.14 20.49
N PHE A 22 -6.46 25.23 19.25
CA PHE A 22 -6.04 24.32 18.17
C PHE A 22 -4.73 24.72 17.48
N GLY A 23 -4.32 26.00 17.55
CA GLY A 23 -3.05 26.49 16.99
C GLY A 23 -1.78 26.05 17.74
N ALA A 24 -1.92 25.52 18.96
CA ALA A 24 -0.80 24.99 19.75
C ALA A 24 -0.54 23.48 19.50
N ILE A 25 -1.50 22.76 18.89
CA ILE A 25 -1.42 21.31 18.71
C ILE A 25 -0.74 20.93 17.37
N VAL A 26 -0.64 21.85 16.41
CA VAL A 26 0.00 21.59 15.10
C VAL A 26 1.42 22.15 14.99
N ALA A 27 1.86 22.98 15.95
CA ALA A 27 3.22 23.55 16.00
C ALA A 27 4.16 22.81 16.99
N LEU A 28 3.77 21.62 17.46
CA LEU A 28 4.60 20.76 18.31
C LEU A 28 5.12 19.50 17.57
N PHE A 29 5.10 19.52 16.22
CA PHE A 29 5.59 18.42 15.39
C PHE A 29 6.98 18.68 14.76
N THR A 30 7.70 19.71 15.20
CA THR A 30 9.03 20.07 14.65
C THR A 30 10.13 20.26 15.70
N LEU A 31 9.94 19.76 16.92
CA LEU A 31 11.03 19.57 17.89
C LEU A 31 10.80 18.26 18.63
N PHE A 32 10.75 17.15 17.88
CA PHE A 32 11.20 15.88 18.47
C PHE A 32 12.70 16.07 18.69
N SER A 33 13.06 16.61 19.86
CA SER A 33 14.38 16.37 20.41
C SER A 33 14.41 14.88 20.63
N VAL A 34 14.90 14.15 19.63
CA VAL A 34 15.40 12.81 19.83
C VAL A 34 16.56 13.03 20.78
N CYS A 35 16.29 13.02 22.09
CA CYS A 35 17.35 12.81 23.07
C CYS A 35 17.99 11.50 22.63
N ALA A 36 19.18 11.60 22.05
CA ALA A 36 20.01 10.45 21.82
C ALA A 36 20.29 9.89 23.23
N PHE A 37 19.56 8.84 23.60
CA PHE A 37 19.82 8.14 24.84
C PHE A 37 21.17 7.45 24.68
N ALA A 38 22.12 7.79 25.55
CA ALA A 38 23.46 7.24 25.48
C ALA A 38 23.42 5.77 25.91
N GLU A 39 22.69 5.47 26.99
CA GLU A 39 22.60 4.13 27.59
C GLU A 39 21.24 3.94 28.29
N GLY A 40 20.81 2.69 28.46
CA GLY A 40 19.58 2.37 29.18
C GLY A 40 19.42 0.86 29.44
N GLY A 41 18.45 0.49 30.27
CA GLY A 41 18.21 -0.90 30.63
C GLY A 41 17.04 -1.07 31.61
N SER A 42 16.91 -2.26 32.19
CA SER A 42 15.92 -2.54 33.23
C SER A 42 16.46 -2.22 34.63
N CYS A 43 15.58 -1.77 35.51
CA CYS A 43 15.86 -1.55 36.93
C CYS A 43 14.73 -2.06 37.84
N GLY A 44 13.98 -3.05 37.35
CA GLY A 44 12.85 -3.70 38.02
C GLY A 44 12.19 -4.69 37.05
N SER A 45 11.06 -5.29 37.45
CA SER A 45 10.28 -6.15 36.53
C SER A 45 9.68 -5.36 35.38
N ASP A 46 9.13 -4.18 35.70
CA ASP A 46 8.43 -3.30 34.78
C ASP A 46 8.94 -1.84 34.84
N ALA A 47 10.10 -1.64 35.48
CA ALA A 47 10.79 -0.37 35.57
C ALA A 47 12.08 -0.40 34.73
N GLY A 48 12.33 0.70 34.03
CA GLY A 48 13.50 0.90 33.18
C GLY A 48 14.23 2.20 33.50
N TRP A 49 15.41 2.34 32.95
CA TRP A 49 16.21 3.54 33.06
C TRP A 49 16.84 3.92 31.73
N GLU A 50 17.05 5.22 31.58
CA GLU A 50 17.69 5.86 30.44
C GLU A 50 18.62 6.95 30.96
N LEU A 51 19.86 6.98 30.47
CA LEU A 51 20.81 8.05 30.72
C LEU A 51 21.06 8.78 29.41
N ASP A 52 20.75 10.08 29.38
CA ASP A 52 21.06 10.92 28.25
C ASP A 52 22.53 11.42 28.28
N GLU A 53 23.02 11.87 27.13
CA GLU A 53 24.38 12.43 27.01
C GLU A 53 24.61 13.67 27.88
N SER A 54 23.54 14.33 28.34
CA SER A 54 23.64 15.51 29.18
C SER A 54 23.89 15.17 30.64
N GLY A 55 23.70 13.92 31.07
CA GLY A 55 23.84 13.49 32.47
C GLY A 55 22.53 13.50 33.26
N VAL A 56 21.38 13.44 32.59
CA VAL A 56 20.07 13.24 33.21
C VAL A 56 19.73 11.75 33.19
N LEU A 57 19.62 11.16 34.39
CA LEU A 57 19.13 9.80 34.58
C LEU A 57 17.61 9.82 34.74
N THR A 58 16.89 9.20 33.81
CA THR A 58 15.44 9.05 33.84
C THR A 58 15.08 7.62 34.22
N ILE A 59 14.33 7.46 35.30
CA ILE A 59 13.71 6.20 35.73
C ILE A 59 12.25 6.23 35.32
N TYR A 60 11.81 5.19 34.63
CA TYR A 60 10.47 5.10 34.06
C TYR A 60 9.87 3.71 34.23
N GLY A 61 8.62 3.55 33.79
CA GLY A 61 7.91 2.29 33.80
C GLY A 61 6.87 2.22 34.91
N LYS A 62 6.54 1.01 35.34
CA LYS A 62 5.47 0.74 36.31
C LYS A 62 6.02 -0.04 37.50
N GLY A 63 5.56 0.29 38.70
CA GLY A 63 5.86 -0.46 39.92
C GLY A 63 7.18 -0.07 40.61
N ALA A 64 7.70 -0.98 41.44
CA ALA A 64 8.86 -0.73 42.27
C ALA A 64 10.17 -0.91 41.48
N MET A 65 11.14 -0.03 41.72
CA MET A 65 12.53 -0.28 41.36
C MET A 65 13.08 -1.47 42.17
N ALA A 66 14.07 -2.16 41.60
CA ALA A 66 14.80 -3.21 42.30
C ALA A 66 15.66 -2.65 43.43
N ASP A 67 15.82 -3.45 44.48
CA ASP A 67 16.75 -3.16 45.57
C ASP A 67 18.18 -3.56 45.18
N TYR A 68 19.12 -2.67 45.45
CA TYR A 68 20.53 -2.89 45.17
C TYR A 68 21.33 -2.95 46.46
N SER A 69 22.43 -3.72 46.45
CA SER A 69 23.47 -3.52 47.45
C SER A 69 24.46 -2.46 46.97
N ASN A 70 25.24 -1.90 47.88
CA ASN A 70 26.13 -0.76 47.63
C ASN A 70 26.86 -0.86 46.28
N ALA A 71 26.74 0.17 45.45
CA ALA A 71 27.40 0.29 44.15
C ALA A 71 26.96 -0.68 43.04
N GLN A 72 25.79 -1.31 43.15
CA GLN A 72 25.31 -2.30 42.16
C GLN A 72 24.23 -1.81 41.20
N ALA A 73 23.66 -0.62 41.42
CA ALA A 73 22.68 -0.07 40.50
C ALA A 73 23.26 0.02 39.08
N PRO A 74 22.50 -0.28 38.01
CA PRO A 74 23.02 -0.38 36.64
C PRO A 74 23.80 0.85 36.18
N TRP A 75 23.39 2.04 36.63
CA TRP A 75 23.99 3.32 36.29
C TRP A 75 25.16 3.74 37.20
N TYR A 76 25.58 2.92 38.18
CA TYR A 76 26.61 3.30 39.16
C TYR A 76 27.97 3.64 38.51
N GLY A 77 28.28 3.02 37.38
CA GLY A 77 29.45 3.36 36.56
C GLY A 77 29.48 4.82 36.10
N HIS A 78 28.30 5.44 35.95
CA HIS A 78 28.10 6.80 35.43
C HIS A 78 27.83 7.83 36.54
N ARG A 79 27.94 7.46 37.82
CA ARG A 79 27.65 8.35 38.96
C ARG A 79 28.40 9.70 38.94
N ALA A 80 29.56 9.73 38.28
CA ALA A 80 30.37 10.95 38.15
C ALA A 80 29.84 11.91 37.08
N SER A 81 29.08 11.44 36.09
CA SER A 81 28.46 12.31 35.05
C SER A 81 27.00 12.66 35.37
N ILE A 82 26.32 11.86 36.19
CA ILE A 82 24.91 12.10 36.52
C ILE A 82 24.78 13.27 37.50
N HIS A 83 24.11 14.34 37.06
CA HIS A 83 23.84 15.52 37.88
C HIS A 83 22.34 15.76 38.13
N SER A 84 21.47 15.07 37.41
CA SER A 84 20.02 15.14 37.58
C SER A 84 19.39 13.76 37.50
N VAL A 85 18.44 13.49 38.40
CA VAL A 85 17.61 12.27 38.40
C VAL A 85 16.15 12.67 38.24
N VAL A 86 15.43 11.97 37.36
CA VAL A 86 14.00 12.11 37.14
C VAL A 86 13.35 10.75 37.31
N VAL A 87 12.49 10.60 38.32
CA VAL A 87 11.65 9.42 38.50
C VAL A 87 10.26 9.76 37.96
N GLU A 88 9.90 9.18 36.82
CA GLU A 88 8.64 9.42 36.11
C GLU A 88 7.43 8.76 36.79
N HIS A 89 6.25 9.24 36.41
CA HIS A 89 4.97 8.70 36.87
C HIS A 89 4.80 7.24 36.46
N GLY A 90 4.33 6.43 37.41
CA GLY A 90 4.14 4.99 37.25
C GLY A 90 5.09 4.17 38.14
N VAL A 91 6.28 4.71 38.44
CA VAL A 91 7.18 4.16 39.45
C VAL A 91 6.57 4.38 40.84
N THR A 92 6.50 3.33 41.65
CA THR A 92 5.85 3.34 42.97
C THR A 92 6.84 3.31 44.13
N ALA A 93 8.08 2.87 43.90
CA ALA A 93 9.11 2.79 44.93
C ALA A 93 10.49 3.02 44.34
N ILE A 94 11.33 3.74 45.08
CA ILE A 94 12.77 3.83 44.82
C ILE A 94 13.46 2.74 45.64
N GLY A 95 14.23 1.87 45.01
CA GLY A 95 14.85 0.72 45.67
C GLY A 95 16.09 1.07 46.48
N ASP A 96 16.52 0.14 47.32
CA ASP A 96 17.69 0.29 48.19
C ASP A 96 18.96 0.66 47.39
N ALA A 97 19.77 1.57 47.94
CA ALA A 97 21.04 2.05 47.39
C ALA A 97 21.00 2.53 45.91
N SER A 98 19.82 2.83 45.36
CA SER A 98 19.64 3.19 43.94
C SER A 98 20.54 4.33 43.46
N PHE A 99 20.72 5.38 44.25
CA PHE A 99 21.56 6.55 43.92
C PHE A 99 22.70 6.75 44.93
N TYR A 100 23.23 5.64 45.46
CA TYR A 100 24.33 5.64 46.43
C TYR A 100 25.58 6.36 45.89
N GLY A 101 26.09 7.34 46.64
CA GLY A 101 27.36 8.02 46.37
C GLY A 101 27.36 8.93 45.16
N PHE A 102 26.21 9.46 44.76
CA PHE A 102 26.09 10.38 43.63
C PHE A 102 26.55 11.80 44.01
N SER A 103 27.87 11.99 44.10
CA SER A 103 28.47 13.24 44.59
C SER A 103 28.23 14.45 43.71
N ASN A 104 27.86 14.28 42.43
CA ASN A 104 27.54 15.35 41.48
C ASN A 104 26.02 15.60 41.30
N LEU A 105 25.17 14.83 41.97
CA LEU A 105 23.72 14.97 41.88
C LEU A 105 23.27 16.28 42.55
N THR A 106 22.64 17.16 41.76
CA THR A 106 22.14 18.46 42.22
C THR A 106 20.63 18.60 42.13
N SER A 107 20.00 17.82 41.26
CA SER A 107 18.56 17.87 40.98
C SER A 107 17.94 16.49 41.06
N VAL A 108 16.86 16.35 41.82
CA VAL A 108 16.06 15.12 41.89
C VAL A 108 14.59 15.50 41.76
N LYS A 109 13.91 14.91 40.77
CA LYS A 109 12.46 14.97 40.60
C LYS A 109 11.85 13.62 40.89
N VAL A 110 10.87 13.57 41.80
CA VAL A 110 10.16 12.35 42.19
C VAL A 110 8.68 12.50 41.86
N ALA A 111 8.14 11.60 41.03
CA ALA A 111 6.73 11.61 40.67
C ALA A 111 5.80 11.26 41.83
N ASN A 112 4.57 11.80 41.79
CA ASN A 112 3.57 11.64 42.86
C ASN A 112 3.09 10.20 43.09
N THR A 113 3.44 9.25 42.22
CA THR A 113 3.13 7.83 42.37
C THR A 113 4.07 7.10 43.34
N VAL A 114 5.22 7.69 43.67
CA VAL A 114 6.19 7.07 44.58
C VAL A 114 5.67 7.14 46.02
N THR A 115 5.60 5.98 46.67
CA THR A 115 5.14 5.84 48.06
C THR A 115 6.25 5.44 49.02
N SER A 116 7.36 4.88 48.52
CA SER A 116 8.49 4.46 49.35
C SER A 116 9.85 4.78 48.73
N ILE A 117 10.82 5.06 49.60
CA ILE A 117 12.22 5.30 49.28
C ILE A 117 13.06 4.32 50.10
N GLY A 118 13.86 3.49 49.43
CA GLY A 118 14.66 2.43 50.04
C GLY A 118 15.78 2.93 50.95
N ALA A 119 16.36 2.00 51.71
CA ALA A 119 17.52 2.23 52.55
C ALA A 119 18.71 2.68 51.69
N TYR A 120 19.47 3.64 52.19
CA TYR A 120 20.64 4.22 51.50
C TYR A 120 20.36 4.81 50.09
N ALA A 121 19.11 5.02 49.69
CA ALA A 121 18.75 5.39 48.32
C ALA A 121 19.47 6.64 47.78
N PHE A 122 19.68 7.67 48.61
CA PHE A 122 20.44 8.89 48.29
C PHE A 122 21.62 9.08 49.27
N TYR A 123 22.19 7.99 49.78
CA TYR A 123 23.34 8.05 50.68
C TYR A 123 24.53 8.74 50.00
N GLU A 124 25.22 9.65 50.69
CA GLU A 124 26.41 10.35 50.17
C GLU A 124 26.21 11.18 48.89
N CYS A 125 24.99 11.66 48.62
CA CYS A 125 24.74 12.63 47.56
C CYS A 125 25.17 14.06 47.97
N THR A 126 26.47 14.28 48.10
CA THR A 126 27.05 15.49 48.73
C THR A 126 26.76 16.81 48.03
N SER A 127 26.34 16.80 46.75
CA SER A 127 25.97 18.03 46.01
C SER A 127 24.48 18.34 46.03
N LEU A 128 23.64 17.45 46.55
CA LEU A 128 22.19 17.64 46.54
C LEU A 128 21.81 18.72 47.55
N ARG A 129 21.26 19.84 47.07
CA ARG A 129 20.96 21.02 47.92
C ARG A 129 19.53 21.02 48.45
N SER A 130 18.62 20.50 47.66
CA SER A 130 17.21 20.44 47.99
C SER A 130 16.56 19.28 47.26
N ILE A 131 15.56 18.68 47.89
CA ILE A 131 14.69 17.68 47.26
C ILE A 131 13.24 17.98 47.61
N ALA A 132 12.36 17.78 46.63
CA ALA A 132 10.92 17.82 46.83
C ALA A 132 10.39 16.39 46.77
N LEU A 133 9.75 15.94 47.85
CA LEU A 133 9.15 14.62 47.96
C LEU A 133 7.63 14.72 47.82
N PRO A 134 6.97 13.79 47.14
CA PRO A 134 5.52 13.79 47.06
C PRO A 134 4.87 13.43 48.39
N ASP A 135 3.68 14.01 48.63
CA ASP A 135 2.88 13.76 49.84
C ASP A 135 2.54 12.27 50.05
N GLY A 136 2.62 11.46 48.98
CA GLY A 136 2.37 10.03 49.01
C GLY A 136 3.51 9.20 49.59
N VAL A 137 4.71 9.77 49.80
CA VAL A 137 5.84 9.04 50.39
C VAL A 137 5.56 8.80 51.88
N SER A 138 5.23 7.56 52.22
CA SER A 138 4.98 7.11 53.60
C SER A 138 6.18 6.44 54.25
N ASP A 139 7.07 5.86 53.45
CA ASP A 139 8.16 5.01 53.93
C ASP A 139 9.52 5.51 53.40
N ILE A 140 10.42 5.87 54.31
CA ILE A 140 11.78 6.29 54.01
C ILE A 140 12.74 5.37 54.76
N GLY A 141 13.54 4.62 54.01
CA GLY A 141 14.45 3.62 54.52
C GLY A 141 15.61 4.19 55.32
N GLU A 142 16.28 3.30 56.05
CA GLU A 142 17.40 3.65 56.91
C GLU A 142 18.51 4.35 56.11
N TYR A 143 19.05 5.45 56.64
CA TYR A 143 20.11 6.24 55.99
C TYR A 143 19.82 6.73 54.57
N ALA A 144 18.55 6.77 54.12
CA ALA A 144 18.20 7.16 52.75
C ALA A 144 18.80 8.52 52.32
N PHE A 145 18.92 9.48 53.24
CA PHE A 145 19.53 10.80 53.01
C PHE A 145 20.75 11.07 53.91
N TYR A 146 21.43 10.02 54.39
CA TYR A 146 22.59 10.18 55.26
C TYR A 146 23.81 10.72 54.49
N ASN A 147 24.67 11.47 55.19
CA ASN A 147 25.87 12.11 54.64
C ASN A 147 25.63 13.03 53.41
N ASN A 148 24.43 13.61 53.31
CA ASN A 148 24.10 14.63 52.32
C ASN A 148 24.54 16.01 52.81
N THR A 149 25.84 16.30 52.74
CA THR A 149 26.45 17.48 53.37
C THR A 149 25.96 18.83 52.84
N SER A 150 25.41 18.89 51.62
CA SER A 150 24.86 20.12 51.02
C SER A 150 23.34 20.26 51.16
N LEU A 151 22.63 19.24 51.66
CA LEU A 151 21.17 19.23 51.69
C LEU A 151 20.67 20.20 52.78
N LYS A 152 19.98 21.26 52.35
CA LYS A 152 19.50 22.34 53.22
C LYS A 152 17.98 22.36 53.37
N SER A 153 17.26 21.73 52.44
CA SER A 153 15.81 21.82 52.39
C SER A 153 15.19 20.53 51.84
N MET A 154 14.16 20.04 52.52
CA MET A 154 13.29 18.99 52.04
C MET A 154 11.85 19.51 52.11
N THR A 155 11.14 19.48 50.98
CA THR A 155 9.80 20.08 50.84
C THR A 155 8.82 19.09 50.21
N ALA A 156 7.53 19.39 50.30
CA ALA A 156 6.51 18.64 49.58
C ALA A 156 6.44 19.08 48.10
N THR A 157 6.26 18.14 47.16
CA THR A 157 5.96 18.47 45.76
C THR A 157 4.54 19.01 45.61
N LYS A 158 4.30 19.73 44.51
CA LYS A 158 2.93 20.08 44.13
C LYS A 158 2.24 18.83 43.59
N LYS A 159 0.99 18.62 44.00
CA LYS A 159 0.16 17.55 43.42
C LYS A 159 -0.14 17.86 41.95
N HIS A 160 -0.12 16.81 41.15
CA HIS A 160 -0.47 16.82 39.74
C HIS A 160 -1.73 15.99 39.52
N THR A 161 -2.66 16.51 38.74
CA THR A 161 -3.82 15.76 38.27
C THR A 161 -3.43 15.03 36.98
N ALA A 162 -3.09 13.74 37.12
CA ALA A 162 -2.58 12.93 36.03
C ALA A 162 -3.67 12.57 35.00
N VAL A 163 -3.35 12.74 33.73
CA VAL A 163 -4.16 12.31 32.59
C VAL A 163 -3.30 11.39 31.71
N THR A 164 -3.84 10.20 31.41
CA THR A 164 -3.16 9.21 30.58
C THR A 164 -3.37 9.50 29.09
N VAL A 165 -2.29 9.38 28.33
CA VAL A 165 -2.29 9.34 26.86
C VAL A 165 -2.17 7.88 26.46
N PRO A 166 -3.14 7.32 25.74
CA PRO A 166 -3.15 5.90 25.42
C PRO A 166 -1.94 5.50 24.56
N ALA A 167 -1.45 4.28 24.78
CA ALA A 167 -0.41 3.68 23.96
C ALA A 167 -0.88 3.49 22.51
N VAL A 168 0.07 3.57 21.57
CA VAL A 168 -0.14 3.27 20.15
C VAL A 168 0.62 1.98 19.84
N ALA A 169 -0.09 0.91 19.50
CA ALA A 169 0.57 -0.36 19.17
C ALA A 169 1.43 -0.22 17.90
N PRO A 170 2.64 -0.81 17.86
CA PRO A 170 3.43 -0.85 16.64
C PRO A 170 2.76 -1.72 15.57
N THR A 171 3.07 -1.43 14.31
CA THR A 171 2.76 -2.27 13.15
C THR A 171 4.05 -2.52 12.36
N CYS A 172 3.98 -3.33 11.31
CA CYS A 172 5.12 -3.49 10.42
C CYS A 172 5.42 -2.23 9.59
N ALA A 173 4.42 -1.35 9.39
CA ALA A 173 4.61 -0.09 8.66
C ALA A 173 5.07 1.07 9.57
N GLN A 174 4.62 1.10 10.82
CA GLN A 174 4.76 2.26 11.72
C GLN A 174 5.18 1.84 13.13
N SER A 175 6.14 2.56 13.70
CA SER A 175 6.55 2.36 15.09
C SER A 175 5.39 2.70 16.03
N GLY A 176 5.34 2.02 17.16
CA GLY A 176 4.38 2.28 18.23
C GLY A 176 4.86 3.34 19.20
N LEU A 177 4.01 3.67 20.17
CA LEU A 177 4.31 4.54 21.30
C LEU A 177 3.82 3.87 22.59
N THR A 178 4.60 3.97 23.66
CA THR A 178 4.13 3.58 25.00
C THR A 178 3.01 4.52 25.48
N GLU A 179 2.33 4.12 26.55
CA GLU A 179 1.44 5.01 27.30
C GLU A 179 2.26 6.20 27.84
N GLY A 180 1.67 7.40 27.83
CA GLY A 180 2.24 8.61 28.39
C GLY A 180 1.33 9.22 29.44
N VAL A 181 1.85 10.14 30.24
CA VAL A 181 1.08 10.82 31.30
C VAL A 181 1.46 12.29 31.35
N TYR A 182 0.48 13.18 31.44
CA TYR A 182 0.67 14.60 31.69
C TYR A 182 -0.25 15.13 32.79
N CYS A 183 0.08 16.28 33.36
CA CYS A 183 -0.75 16.97 34.32
C CYS A 183 -1.76 17.90 33.61
N SER A 184 -3.06 17.73 33.85
CA SER A 184 -4.08 18.63 33.28
C SER A 184 -4.01 20.06 33.79
N ASP A 185 -3.45 20.26 34.99
CA ASP A 185 -3.48 21.58 35.66
C ASP A 185 -2.32 22.48 35.23
N CYS A 186 -1.14 21.91 34.98
CA CYS A 186 0.07 22.67 34.61
C CYS A 186 0.67 22.29 33.25
N GLY A 187 0.19 21.22 32.61
CA GLY A 187 0.70 20.73 31.33
C GLY A 187 2.05 19.99 31.42
N GLU A 188 2.59 19.78 32.61
CA GLU A 188 3.86 19.04 32.79
C GLU A 188 3.72 17.59 32.33
N ILE A 189 4.69 17.11 31.54
CA ILE A 189 4.79 15.70 31.15
C ILE A 189 5.35 14.95 32.36
N LEU A 190 4.55 14.03 32.90
CA LEU A 190 4.87 13.24 34.09
C LEU A 190 5.49 11.89 33.73
N ALA A 191 5.14 11.34 32.57
CA ALA A 191 5.78 10.21 31.93
C ALA A 191 5.73 10.37 30.42
N SER A 192 6.89 10.38 29.78
CA SER A 192 6.98 10.60 28.33
C SER A 192 6.61 9.34 27.54
N GLN A 193 5.94 9.50 26.39
CA GLN A 193 5.77 8.38 25.46
C GLN A 193 7.12 8.02 24.83
N ARG A 194 7.44 6.73 24.81
CA ARG A 194 8.65 6.17 24.19
C ARG A 194 8.29 5.42 22.92
N THR A 195 9.21 5.40 21.96
CA THR A 195 9.00 4.67 20.71
C THR A 195 9.09 3.16 20.95
N VAL A 196 8.09 2.43 20.45
CA VAL A 196 8.11 0.97 20.41
C VAL A 196 8.52 0.56 19.00
N PRO A 197 9.54 -0.30 18.83
CA PRO A 197 9.97 -0.76 17.51
C PRO A 197 8.81 -1.33 16.68
N LYS A 198 8.91 -1.17 15.35
CA LYS A 198 7.97 -1.79 14.40
C LYS A 198 7.94 -3.29 14.62
N THR A 199 6.79 -3.91 14.35
CA THR A 199 6.71 -5.36 14.28
C THR A 199 7.37 -5.85 13.00
N ASP A 200 7.82 -7.10 12.97
CA ASP A 200 8.34 -7.68 11.75
C ASP A 200 7.24 -7.81 10.69
N HIS A 201 7.65 -7.74 9.43
CA HIS A 201 6.75 -8.04 8.33
C HIS A 201 6.48 -9.55 8.23
N THR A 202 5.29 -9.89 7.74
CA THR A 202 4.92 -11.27 7.44
C THR A 202 4.68 -11.40 5.93
N PRO A 203 5.66 -11.93 5.17
CA PRO A 203 5.52 -12.08 3.72
C PRO A 203 4.50 -13.16 3.36
N VAL A 204 3.73 -12.91 2.31
CA VAL A 204 2.79 -13.82 1.68
C VAL A 204 3.00 -13.77 0.16
N THR A 205 2.91 -14.93 -0.49
CA THR A 205 3.06 -15.08 -1.93
C THR A 205 1.75 -14.75 -2.65
N ASP A 206 1.85 -13.93 -3.69
CA ASP A 206 0.78 -13.69 -4.65
C ASP A 206 0.96 -14.67 -5.82
N PRO A 207 0.04 -15.63 -6.01
CA PRO A 207 0.23 -16.68 -7.01
C PRO A 207 0.23 -16.11 -8.42
N ALA A 208 1.09 -16.69 -9.27
CA ALA A 208 1.09 -16.40 -10.70
C ALA A 208 -0.27 -16.73 -11.34
N VAL A 209 -0.62 -15.96 -12.37
CA VAL A 209 -1.81 -16.19 -13.20
C VAL A 209 -1.35 -16.41 -14.63
N GLU A 210 -1.59 -17.60 -15.17
CA GLU A 210 -1.18 -17.92 -16.54
C GLU A 210 -1.90 -17.06 -17.58
N ALA A 211 -1.16 -16.61 -18.60
CA ALA A 211 -1.73 -15.88 -19.73
C ALA A 211 -2.54 -16.82 -20.64
N THR A 212 -3.51 -16.25 -21.36
CA THR A 212 -4.29 -16.95 -22.37
C THR A 212 -4.30 -16.15 -23.67
N CYS A 213 -4.87 -16.70 -24.74
CA CYS A 213 -5.06 -15.96 -25.99
C CYS A 213 -6.18 -14.90 -25.94
N THR A 214 -6.76 -14.63 -24.77
CA THR A 214 -7.80 -13.60 -24.60
C THR A 214 -7.59 -12.70 -23.39
N LYS A 215 -6.62 -13.02 -22.52
CA LYS A 215 -6.33 -12.30 -21.28
C LYS A 215 -4.84 -12.39 -20.99
N THR A 216 -4.24 -11.28 -20.57
CA THR A 216 -2.87 -11.26 -20.05
C THR A 216 -2.78 -12.09 -18.78
N GLY A 217 -1.57 -12.60 -18.51
CA GLY A 217 -1.23 -13.27 -17.25
C GLY A 217 -0.52 -12.33 -16.29
N LEU A 218 -0.14 -12.85 -15.13
CA LEU A 218 0.65 -12.18 -14.11
C LEU A 218 1.75 -13.12 -13.61
N THR A 219 2.95 -12.60 -13.40
CA THR A 219 4.02 -13.36 -12.73
C THR A 219 3.67 -13.61 -11.26
N GLU A 220 4.40 -14.52 -10.61
CA GLU A 220 4.34 -14.64 -9.15
C GLU A 220 4.86 -13.35 -8.49
N GLY A 221 4.22 -12.94 -7.40
CA GLY A 221 4.60 -11.78 -6.61
C GLY A 221 4.62 -12.09 -5.12
N SER A 222 4.89 -11.09 -4.29
CA SER A 222 4.74 -11.21 -2.84
C SER A 222 4.55 -9.87 -2.15
N HIS A 223 3.79 -9.88 -1.06
CA HIS A 223 3.52 -8.71 -0.23
C HIS A 223 3.46 -9.06 1.27
N CYS A 224 3.53 -8.05 2.12
CA CYS A 224 3.31 -8.21 3.56
C CYS A 224 1.82 -8.28 3.88
N SER A 225 1.34 -9.33 4.55
CA SER A 225 -0.08 -9.47 4.93
C SER A 225 -0.59 -8.37 5.87
N GLY A 226 0.29 -7.82 6.71
CA GLY A 226 -0.06 -6.76 7.66
C GLY A 226 -0.22 -5.37 7.04
N CYS A 227 0.71 -4.93 6.19
CA CYS A 227 0.74 -3.56 5.65
C CYS A 227 0.57 -3.46 4.14
N GLY A 228 0.59 -4.57 3.40
CA GLY A 228 0.53 -4.59 1.94
C GLY A 228 1.81 -4.14 1.24
N GLU A 229 2.93 -3.96 1.95
CA GLU A 229 4.21 -3.62 1.33
C GLU A 229 4.63 -4.74 0.37
N VAL A 230 4.91 -4.37 -0.88
CA VAL A 230 5.23 -5.30 -1.96
C VAL A 230 6.73 -5.58 -1.97
N TYR A 231 7.10 -6.85 -1.85
CA TYR A 231 8.49 -7.30 -1.97
C TYR A 231 8.86 -7.65 -3.40
N SER A 232 7.90 -8.22 -4.13
CA SER A 232 8.05 -8.56 -5.54
C SER A 232 6.74 -8.24 -6.24
N ALA A 233 6.76 -7.23 -7.10
CA ALA A 233 5.58 -6.83 -7.85
C ALA A 233 5.26 -7.91 -8.89
N GLN A 234 3.97 -8.18 -9.10
CA GLN A 234 3.53 -8.96 -10.25
C GLN A 234 3.70 -8.13 -11.52
N GLU A 235 4.26 -8.74 -12.56
CA GLU A 235 4.41 -8.14 -13.88
C GLU A 235 3.41 -8.78 -14.85
N GLU A 236 2.95 -8.01 -15.83
CA GLU A 236 2.02 -8.49 -16.84
C GLU A 236 2.73 -9.42 -17.83
N ILE A 237 2.19 -10.63 -17.99
CA ILE A 237 2.60 -11.57 -19.04
C ILE A 237 1.71 -11.31 -20.26
N PRO A 238 2.28 -11.03 -21.45
CA PRO A 238 1.51 -10.81 -22.67
C PRO A 238 0.55 -11.96 -22.96
N MET A 239 -0.56 -11.63 -23.63
CA MET A 239 -1.48 -12.66 -24.15
C MET A 239 -0.74 -13.61 -25.07
N LEU A 240 -1.13 -14.89 -25.02
CA LEU A 240 -0.60 -15.87 -25.96
C LEU A 240 -1.20 -15.64 -27.35
N ASP A 241 -0.46 -16.01 -28.38
CA ASP A 241 -0.99 -15.97 -29.75
C ASP A 241 -2.16 -16.95 -29.91
N HIS A 242 -3.07 -16.62 -30.82
CA HIS A 242 -4.14 -17.54 -31.18
C HIS A 242 -3.57 -18.79 -31.88
N VAL A 243 -4.00 -19.97 -31.43
CA VAL A 243 -3.71 -21.22 -32.12
C VAL A 243 -4.67 -21.38 -33.28
N GLU A 244 -4.16 -21.36 -34.51
CA GLU A 244 -4.96 -21.45 -35.73
C GLU A 244 -5.70 -22.79 -35.85
N GLY A 245 -7.00 -22.71 -36.14
CA GLY A 245 -7.82 -23.86 -36.53
C GLY A 245 -7.94 -24.00 -38.05
N GLU A 246 -8.74 -24.97 -38.49
CA GLU A 246 -9.04 -25.18 -39.90
C GLU A 246 -10.03 -24.13 -40.43
N TRP A 247 -10.02 -23.93 -41.75
CA TRP A 247 -11.02 -23.11 -42.43
C TRP A 247 -12.39 -23.78 -42.36
N VAL A 248 -13.39 -23.01 -41.91
CA VAL A 248 -14.78 -23.45 -41.88
C VAL A 248 -15.59 -22.50 -42.74
N ILE A 249 -16.35 -23.04 -43.71
CA ILE A 249 -17.30 -22.27 -44.50
C ILE A 249 -18.47 -21.91 -43.58
N VAL A 250 -18.67 -20.62 -43.35
CA VAL A 250 -19.77 -20.09 -42.52
C VAL A 250 -20.91 -19.54 -43.39
N LEU A 251 -20.63 -19.25 -44.65
CA LEU A 251 -21.61 -18.86 -45.65
C LEU A 251 -21.19 -19.43 -47.01
N GLU A 252 -22.04 -20.27 -47.60
CA GLU A 252 -21.81 -20.81 -48.94
C GLU A 252 -21.90 -19.70 -50.01
N PRO A 253 -21.04 -19.71 -51.05
CA PRO A 253 -21.13 -18.76 -52.14
C PRO A 253 -22.38 -19.03 -52.99
N THR A 254 -22.97 -17.96 -53.52
CA THR A 254 -24.07 -18.03 -54.48
C THR A 254 -23.68 -17.32 -55.77
N SER A 255 -24.53 -17.35 -56.78
CA SER A 255 -24.31 -16.54 -57.97
C SER A 255 -24.43 -15.03 -57.73
N ALA A 256 -25.24 -14.63 -56.76
CA ALA A 256 -25.51 -13.23 -56.45
C ALA A 256 -24.49 -12.62 -55.47
N ALA A 257 -23.86 -13.43 -54.62
CA ALA A 257 -22.99 -12.96 -53.55
C ALA A 257 -21.84 -13.94 -53.25
N ASN A 258 -20.69 -13.40 -52.84
CA ASN A 258 -19.57 -14.17 -52.33
C ASN A 258 -19.97 -14.96 -51.08
N GLY A 259 -19.36 -16.13 -50.90
CA GLY A 259 -19.40 -16.88 -49.65
C GLY A 259 -18.40 -16.33 -48.64
N LEU A 260 -18.38 -16.90 -47.44
CA LEU A 260 -17.46 -16.55 -46.37
C LEU A 260 -16.96 -17.82 -45.70
N LYS A 261 -15.64 -17.92 -45.55
CA LYS A 261 -15.00 -18.89 -44.66
C LYS A 261 -14.26 -18.15 -43.57
N GLU A 262 -14.18 -18.77 -42.40
CA GLU A 262 -13.51 -18.24 -41.23
C GLU A 262 -12.51 -19.25 -40.68
N LYS A 263 -11.40 -18.75 -40.16
CA LYS A 263 -10.43 -19.51 -39.39
C LYS A 263 -10.58 -19.11 -37.93
N ARG A 264 -10.88 -20.06 -37.06
CA ARG A 264 -11.14 -19.80 -35.63
C ARG A 264 -10.03 -20.38 -34.76
N CYS A 265 -9.76 -19.72 -33.64
CA CYS A 265 -8.81 -20.23 -32.67
C CYS A 265 -9.36 -21.48 -32.00
N THR A 266 -8.56 -22.55 -31.98
CA THR A 266 -8.96 -23.84 -31.38
C THR A 266 -9.08 -23.78 -29.85
N VAL A 267 -8.46 -22.79 -29.21
CA VAL A 267 -8.46 -22.61 -27.75
C VAL A 267 -9.65 -21.77 -27.29
N CYS A 268 -9.89 -20.60 -27.89
CA CYS A 268 -10.92 -19.66 -27.43
C CYS A 268 -12.14 -19.53 -28.35
N GLY A 269 -12.10 -20.05 -29.58
CA GLY A 269 -13.20 -19.98 -30.55
C GLY A 269 -13.37 -18.62 -31.27
N ASN A 270 -12.56 -17.62 -30.94
CA ASN A 270 -12.55 -16.33 -31.64
C ASN A 270 -12.14 -16.51 -33.09
N VAL A 271 -12.72 -15.68 -33.97
CA VAL A 271 -12.31 -15.61 -35.38
C VAL A 271 -10.94 -14.94 -35.46
N ILE A 272 -9.97 -15.64 -36.05
CA ILE A 272 -8.61 -15.15 -36.30
C ILE A 272 -8.58 -14.45 -37.66
N GLU A 273 -9.16 -15.10 -38.65
CA GLU A 273 -9.09 -14.67 -40.04
C GLU A 273 -10.39 -14.97 -40.77
N THR A 274 -10.74 -14.11 -41.74
CA THR A 274 -11.92 -14.24 -42.57
C THR A 274 -11.55 -14.04 -44.02
N GLU A 275 -12.02 -14.94 -44.89
CA GLU A 275 -11.78 -14.86 -46.33
C GLU A 275 -13.10 -15.00 -47.09
N ALA A 276 -13.27 -14.16 -48.11
CA ALA A 276 -14.37 -14.27 -49.05
C ALA A 276 -14.13 -15.45 -49.99
N ILE A 277 -15.15 -16.28 -50.15
CA ILE A 277 -15.19 -17.29 -51.21
C ILE A 277 -15.82 -16.62 -52.43
N PRO A 278 -15.14 -16.55 -53.59
CA PRO A 278 -15.71 -15.91 -54.77
C PRO A 278 -17.10 -16.44 -55.11
N LYS A 279 -18.01 -15.54 -55.47
CA LYS A 279 -19.35 -15.89 -55.95
C LYS A 279 -19.27 -16.90 -57.10
N LEU A 280 -20.28 -17.75 -57.19
CA LEU A 280 -20.36 -18.73 -58.27
C LEU A 280 -20.56 -18.01 -59.60
N ARG A 281 -19.86 -18.49 -60.63
CA ARG A 281 -20.07 -18.06 -62.01
C ARG A 281 -21.50 -18.39 -62.44
N MET A 282 -22.12 -17.54 -63.23
CA MET A 282 -23.38 -17.84 -63.93
C MET A 282 -23.12 -17.85 -65.44
N PRO A 283 -22.69 -18.99 -66.01
CA PRO A 283 -22.50 -19.10 -67.45
C PRO A 283 -23.79 -18.66 -68.17
N GLY A 284 -23.66 -17.69 -69.08
CA GLY A 284 -24.77 -17.14 -69.86
C GLY A 284 -25.44 -15.89 -69.30
N ASP A 285 -25.20 -15.49 -68.04
CA ASP A 285 -25.63 -14.18 -67.52
C ASP A 285 -24.58 -13.14 -67.90
N VAL A 286 -24.68 -12.67 -69.15
CA VAL A 286 -23.72 -11.77 -69.78
C VAL A 286 -23.93 -10.33 -69.33
N ASN A 287 -25.12 -10.00 -68.84
CA ASN A 287 -25.48 -8.66 -68.39
C ASN A 287 -25.35 -8.45 -66.86
N SER A 288 -25.08 -9.53 -66.11
CA SER A 288 -24.93 -9.57 -64.65
C SER A 288 -26.17 -9.13 -63.86
N ASP A 289 -27.37 -9.35 -64.41
CA ASP A 289 -28.64 -9.08 -63.73
C ASP A 289 -29.16 -10.26 -62.89
N GLY A 290 -28.41 -11.37 -62.85
CA GLY A 290 -28.74 -12.56 -62.07
C GLY A 290 -29.74 -13.49 -62.74
N ALA A 291 -30.10 -13.25 -64.01
CA ALA A 291 -30.90 -14.15 -64.82
C ALA A 291 -30.14 -14.51 -66.11
N VAL A 292 -30.39 -15.71 -66.64
CA VAL A 292 -29.96 -16.09 -67.99
C VAL A 292 -31.18 -16.04 -68.88
N ASP A 293 -31.35 -14.96 -69.64
CA ASP A 293 -32.54 -14.76 -70.47
C ASP A 293 -32.24 -14.11 -71.83
N GLY A 294 -33.29 -13.76 -72.58
CA GLY A 294 -33.16 -13.17 -73.91
C GLY A 294 -32.36 -11.86 -73.94
N ARG A 295 -32.26 -11.14 -72.81
CA ARG A 295 -31.48 -9.92 -72.68
C ARG A 295 -29.98 -10.23 -72.75
N ASP A 296 -29.53 -11.35 -72.18
CA ASP A 296 -28.15 -11.81 -72.29
C ASP A 296 -27.78 -12.18 -73.71
N LEU A 297 -28.69 -12.88 -74.39
CA LEU A 297 -28.49 -13.27 -75.79
C LEU A 297 -28.35 -12.05 -76.69
N ILE A 298 -29.23 -11.06 -76.53
CA ILE A 298 -29.19 -9.81 -77.28
C ILE A 298 -27.90 -9.05 -76.97
N ARG A 299 -27.49 -9.01 -75.71
CA ARG A 299 -26.29 -8.29 -75.27
C ARG A 299 -25.02 -8.94 -75.81
N LEU A 300 -24.92 -10.27 -75.75
CA LEU A 300 -23.81 -11.03 -76.34
C LEU A 300 -23.75 -10.86 -77.87
N ALA A 301 -24.90 -10.90 -78.55
CA ALA A 301 -24.97 -10.65 -79.99
C ALA A 301 -24.53 -9.24 -80.36
N SER A 302 -24.91 -8.24 -79.55
CA SER A 302 -24.52 -6.84 -79.73
C SER A 302 -23.01 -6.66 -79.57
N TYR A 303 -22.41 -7.25 -78.54
CA TYR A 303 -20.97 -7.25 -78.31
C TYR A 303 -20.20 -7.88 -79.49
N LEU A 304 -20.59 -9.08 -79.91
CA LEU A 304 -19.95 -9.78 -81.05
C LEU A 304 -20.17 -9.05 -82.39
N GLY A 305 -21.25 -8.29 -82.51
CA GLY A 305 -21.55 -7.42 -83.64
C GLY A 305 -20.77 -6.10 -83.65
N GLY A 306 -19.89 -5.86 -82.66
CA GLY A 306 -19.06 -4.66 -82.57
C GLY A 306 -19.76 -3.44 -81.97
N ILE A 307 -20.91 -3.63 -81.31
CA ILE A 307 -21.58 -2.56 -80.55
C ILE A 307 -20.89 -2.45 -79.17
N ASP A 308 -20.56 -1.23 -78.76
CA ASP A 308 -19.94 -0.95 -77.47
C ASP A 308 -20.95 -1.14 -76.33
N VAL A 309 -21.06 -2.39 -75.87
CA VAL A 309 -21.85 -2.79 -74.69
C VAL A 309 -20.95 -3.53 -73.72
N GLU A 310 -21.01 -3.13 -72.45
CA GLU A 310 -20.28 -3.81 -71.38
C GLU A 310 -20.89 -5.19 -71.14
N ILE A 311 -20.06 -6.24 -71.14
CA ILE A 311 -20.48 -7.61 -70.85
C ILE A 311 -19.63 -8.20 -69.74
N ASN A 312 -20.20 -9.17 -69.02
CA ASN A 312 -19.42 -10.01 -68.13
C ASN A 312 -18.72 -11.11 -68.96
N HIS A 313 -17.49 -10.82 -69.38
CA HIS A 313 -16.66 -11.76 -70.15
C HIS A 313 -16.49 -13.09 -69.44
N SER A 314 -16.37 -13.04 -68.11
CA SER A 314 -16.27 -14.25 -67.31
C SER A 314 -17.51 -15.09 -67.39
N ASN A 315 -18.71 -14.60 -67.71
CA ASN A 315 -19.93 -15.41 -67.92
C ASN A 315 -20.26 -15.67 -69.41
N ALA A 316 -19.57 -15.00 -70.34
CA ALA A 316 -19.92 -14.97 -71.76
C ALA A 316 -19.44 -16.19 -72.56
N SER A 317 -18.31 -16.82 -72.19
CA SER A 317 -17.90 -18.09 -72.79
C SER A 317 -18.71 -19.22 -72.15
N VAL A 318 -19.70 -19.77 -72.84
CA VAL A 318 -20.66 -20.75 -72.27
C VAL A 318 -20.42 -22.18 -72.77
N ASN A 319 -19.33 -22.37 -73.52
CA ASN A 319 -18.96 -23.62 -74.17
C ASN A 319 -17.69 -24.25 -73.57
N GLY A 320 -17.10 -23.64 -72.53
CA GLY A 320 -15.90 -24.10 -71.83
C GLY A 320 -14.55 -23.85 -72.53
N ASP A 321 -14.49 -23.10 -73.64
CA ASP A 321 -13.24 -22.86 -74.39
C ASP A 321 -12.52 -21.55 -74.03
N GLU A 322 -13.03 -20.81 -73.06
CA GLU A 322 -12.51 -19.52 -72.55
C GLU A 322 -12.44 -18.40 -73.60
N ILE A 323 -12.95 -18.64 -74.81
CA ILE A 323 -13.02 -17.67 -75.90
C ILE A 323 -14.48 -17.24 -76.04
N VAL A 324 -14.72 -15.94 -76.20
CA VAL A 324 -16.07 -15.39 -76.42
C VAL A 324 -16.26 -15.18 -77.91
N ASP A 325 -17.02 -16.05 -78.57
CA ASP A 325 -17.32 -15.95 -80.00
C ASP A 325 -18.73 -16.39 -80.38
N GLY A 326 -19.01 -16.49 -81.70
CA GLY A 326 -20.33 -16.86 -82.21
C GLY A 326 -20.83 -18.25 -81.77
N ARG A 327 -19.94 -19.13 -81.31
CA ARG A 327 -20.28 -20.46 -80.76
C ARG A 327 -20.95 -20.34 -79.40
N ASP A 328 -20.53 -19.37 -78.58
CA ASP A 328 -21.18 -19.05 -77.30
C ASP A 328 -22.56 -18.47 -77.50
N LEU A 329 -22.70 -17.55 -78.46
CA LEU A 329 -23.99 -16.99 -78.83
C LEU A 329 -24.96 -18.08 -79.29
N LEU A 330 -24.49 -19.00 -80.13
CA LEU A 330 -25.29 -20.11 -80.61
C LEU A 330 -25.66 -21.08 -79.47
N ARG A 331 -24.74 -21.35 -78.54
CA ARG A 331 -24.98 -22.24 -77.40
C ARG A 331 -25.97 -21.63 -76.40
N LEU A 332 -25.83 -20.34 -76.09
CA LEU A 332 -26.77 -19.59 -75.27
C LEU A 332 -28.17 -19.54 -75.92
N ALA A 333 -28.25 -19.33 -77.24
CA ALA A 333 -29.52 -19.36 -77.97
C ALA A 333 -30.21 -20.73 -77.89
N LYS A 334 -29.44 -21.81 -77.97
CA LYS A 334 -29.96 -23.18 -77.84
C LYS A 334 -30.47 -23.44 -76.43
N TYR A 335 -29.73 -23.04 -75.41
CA TYR A 335 -30.12 -23.16 -74.00
C TYR A 335 -31.45 -22.45 -73.72
N LEU A 336 -31.57 -21.18 -74.11
CA LEU A 336 -32.80 -20.40 -73.96
C LEU A 336 -33.96 -20.93 -74.80
N GLY A 337 -33.66 -21.56 -75.94
CA GLY A 337 -34.62 -22.24 -76.80
C GLY A 337 -35.09 -23.60 -76.27
N GLY A 338 -34.65 -24.04 -75.09
CA GLY A 338 -35.07 -25.31 -74.47
C GLY A 338 -34.45 -26.55 -75.12
N LEU A 339 -33.38 -26.39 -75.91
CA LEU A 339 -32.61 -27.52 -76.42
C LEU A 339 -31.72 -28.07 -75.31
N SER A 340 -31.49 -29.39 -75.29
CA SER A 340 -30.72 -30.09 -74.27
C SER A 340 -29.21 -29.79 -74.37
N VAL A 341 -28.81 -28.59 -73.97
CA VAL A 341 -27.42 -28.11 -73.96
C VAL A 341 -27.18 -27.48 -72.60
N GLU A 342 -26.07 -27.82 -71.93
CA GLU A 342 -25.67 -27.20 -70.67
C GLU A 342 -24.73 -26.02 -70.93
N LEU A 343 -24.78 -25.00 -70.07
CA LEU A 343 -23.84 -23.87 -70.11
C LEU A 343 -22.68 -24.18 -69.16
N GLU A 344 -21.47 -24.12 -69.69
CA GLU A 344 -20.21 -24.44 -68.98
C GLU A 344 -19.41 -23.16 -68.72
#